data_AF-A0A2T2R8Q6-F1
#
_entry.id   AF-A0A2T2R8Q6-F1
#
_cell.length_a   1.000
_cell.length_b   1.000
_cell.length_c   1.000
_cell.angle_alpha   90.00
_cell.angle_beta   90.00
_cell.angle_gamma   90.00
#
_symmetry.space_group_name_H-M   'P 1'
#
loop_
_entity.id
_entity.type
_entity.pdbx_description
1 polymer ?
#
loop_
_entity_poly.entity_id
_entity_poly.type
_entity_poly.pdbx_seq_one_letter_code
_entity_poly.pdbx_strand_id
1 'polypeptide(L)'
;MAAAMRGGRAPRPAPVRRRRTRRLPPPDQRRLTATATAPMQLLTADTPERLEAALAALADLGVVGVDVERADSDRYFRTPALIQVGGDARVALVDPLALDDLAPLQRFLAQRLTVLHALDNDLVPLASVGVTPPALADTAVAAMLLGLPTGLERLLTGQLGTEPPGDKEAMQRADWEQRPLTEQMRTYAAADVADLPALWRELATHLAALGRTPWYQEELAALLAQPPLEQRRAWTRLRGVGRLDADGRRRARALWHRRESLARTTDTAPGRIAPDRLLVDLASTPPSSARELGRRGMRREAVRRFGSALVKAAESPQDVPAPPGADDVDAPTGRGRRPTSEEKALDERLRGLRAEIAEELGIDAGVLCPGRAVTTAVQATPSDPEQLRAALGLRQWQWALLAQPFCEALGLAPQEQDGGDTHAEEGSAATMADTLSTEQVQSHLAELPGWSGGPEGITKSFDCGDFIGAMGFCHQVALEAEKLFHHPDIEINYKRVTLRIVSHAKGGVTEQCVELAKKVERRSP
;
A
#
# COMPACT_ATOMS: atom_id res chain seq x y z
N MET A 1 2.48 -77.81 17.44
CA MET A 1 3.31 -76.64 17.13
C MET A 1 2.63 -75.83 16.04
N ALA A 2 2.17 -74.61 16.34
CA ALA A 2 2.14 -73.43 15.45
C ALA A 2 1.33 -72.34 16.15
N ALA A 3 2.00 -71.23 16.44
CA ALA A 3 1.54 -70.14 17.29
C ALA A 3 0.57 -69.19 16.57
N ALA A 4 -0.45 -68.74 17.29
CA ALA A 4 -1.33 -67.64 16.88
C ALA A 4 -0.67 -66.29 17.26
N MET A 5 -0.24 -65.52 16.26
CA MET A 5 0.21 -64.14 16.43
C MET A 5 -0.93 -63.18 16.08
N ARG A 6 -1.45 -62.48 17.10
CA ARG A 6 -2.43 -61.40 16.98
C ARG A 6 -1.69 -60.15 16.49
N GLY A 7 -2.08 -59.62 15.32
CA GLY A 7 -1.62 -58.32 14.83
C GLY A 7 -2.30 -57.17 15.58
N GLY A 8 -1.52 -56.43 16.37
CA GLY A 8 -1.95 -55.19 17.01
C GLY A 8 -2.07 -54.06 15.99
N ARG A 9 -3.22 -53.38 15.98
CA ARG A 9 -3.45 -52.11 15.26
C ARG A 9 -2.71 -50.99 15.99
N ALA A 10 -1.89 -50.22 15.27
CA ALA A 10 -1.32 -48.97 15.79
C ALA A 10 -2.44 -47.96 16.13
N PRO A 11 -2.30 -47.17 17.22
CA PRO A 11 -3.28 -46.17 17.60
C PRO A 11 -3.29 -45.00 16.59
N ARG A 12 -4.49 -44.54 16.21
CA ARG A 12 -4.67 -43.32 15.42
C ARG A 12 -4.16 -42.10 16.21
N PRO A 13 -3.48 -41.13 15.57
CA PRO A 13 -3.11 -39.89 16.25
C PRO A 13 -4.37 -39.12 16.67
N ALA A 14 -4.34 -38.57 17.88
CA ALA A 14 -5.43 -37.77 18.43
C ALA A 14 -5.64 -36.50 17.57
N PRO A 15 -6.89 -36.04 17.39
CA PRO A 15 -7.15 -34.82 16.64
C PRO A 15 -6.56 -33.62 17.37
N VAL A 16 -5.73 -32.84 16.65
CA VAL A 16 -5.23 -31.54 17.10
C VAL A 16 -6.43 -30.66 17.42
N ARG A 17 -6.55 -30.23 18.68
CA ARG A 17 -7.60 -29.30 19.12
C ARG A 17 -7.42 -27.98 18.39
N ARG A 18 -8.20 -27.76 17.33
CA ARG A 18 -8.37 -26.44 16.69
C ARG A 18 -8.81 -25.45 17.78
N ARG A 19 -7.97 -24.45 18.07
CA ARG A 19 -8.41 -23.26 18.84
C ARG A 19 -9.52 -22.63 18.02
N ARG A 20 -10.77 -22.71 18.50
CA ARG A 20 -11.88 -21.95 17.93
C ARG A 20 -11.54 -20.47 18.09
N THR A 21 -11.10 -19.83 17.01
CA THR A 21 -11.16 -18.38 16.91
C THR A 21 -12.62 -18.00 17.08
N ARG A 22 -12.88 -17.17 18.08
CA ARG A 22 -14.20 -16.64 18.35
C ARG A 22 -14.57 -15.82 17.10
N ARG A 23 -15.43 -16.37 16.22
CA ARG A 23 -16.07 -15.59 15.16
C ARG A 23 -16.75 -14.42 15.85
N LEU A 24 -16.16 -13.23 15.74
CA LEU A 24 -16.88 -12.01 16.02
C LEU A 24 -18.03 -11.96 15.00
N PRO A 25 -19.24 -11.60 15.42
CA PRO A 25 -20.33 -11.40 14.47
C PRO A 25 -19.85 -10.40 13.40
N PRO A 26 -20.36 -10.50 12.15
CA PRO A 26 -20.18 -9.42 11.19
C PRO A 26 -20.54 -8.09 11.86
N PRO A 27 -19.86 -6.98 11.53
CA PRO A 27 -20.10 -5.70 12.17
C PRO A 27 -21.60 -5.44 12.23
N ASP A 28 -22.08 -5.17 13.44
CA ASP A 28 -23.50 -4.90 13.69
C ASP A 28 -23.88 -3.76 12.74
N GLN A 29 -24.75 -4.04 11.76
CA GLN A 29 -25.25 -3.05 10.80
C GLN A 29 -26.24 -2.09 11.50
N ARG A 30 -25.92 -1.65 12.72
CA ARG A 30 -26.62 -0.56 13.36
C ARG A 30 -26.29 0.68 12.55
N ARG A 31 -27.19 0.99 11.62
CA ARG A 31 -27.38 2.35 11.11
C ARG A 31 -27.30 3.29 12.31
N LEU A 32 -26.21 4.06 12.38
CA LEU A 32 -26.23 5.28 13.16
C LEU A 32 -27.43 6.06 12.62
N THR A 33 -28.44 6.26 13.46
CA THR A 33 -29.60 7.10 13.15
C THR A 33 -29.08 8.43 12.64
N ALA A 34 -29.38 8.73 11.37
CA ALA A 34 -29.01 9.98 10.72
C ALA A 34 -29.38 11.15 11.63
N THR A 35 -28.37 11.77 12.25
CA THR A 35 -28.52 13.10 12.80
C THR A 35 -28.81 14.00 11.61
N ALA A 36 -29.82 14.88 11.72
CA ALA A 36 -30.19 15.79 10.65
C ALA A 36 -28.95 16.52 10.15
N THR A 37 -28.54 16.23 8.92
CA THR A 37 -27.33 16.77 8.32
C THR A 37 -27.53 18.27 8.16
N ALA A 38 -26.64 19.06 8.76
CA ALA A 38 -26.58 20.49 8.46
C ALA A 38 -26.43 20.67 6.94
N PRO A 39 -27.05 21.70 6.34
CA PRO A 39 -26.90 21.94 4.91
C PRO A 39 -25.42 22.14 4.58
N MET A 40 -24.95 21.49 3.52
CA MET A 40 -23.55 21.57 3.09
C MET A 40 -23.17 23.00 2.73
N GLN A 41 -22.14 23.52 3.37
CA GLN A 41 -21.56 24.82 3.09
C GLN A 41 -20.44 24.68 2.04
N LEU A 42 -20.68 25.22 0.85
CA LEU A 42 -19.70 25.26 -0.24
C LEU A 42 -18.96 26.60 -0.25
N LEU A 43 -17.64 26.53 -0.19
CA LEU A 43 -16.73 27.67 -0.18
C LEU A 43 -15.92 27.64 -1.48
N THR A 44 -16.10 28.64 -2.34
CA THR A 44 -15.29 28.75 -3.57
C THR A 44 -13.97 29.42 -3.25
N ALA A 45 -12.86 28.82 -3.67
CA ALA A 45 -11.50 29.34 -3.48
C ALA A 45 -10.81 29.49 -4.85
N ASP A 46 -11.13 30.57 -5.55
CA ASP A 46 -10.66 30.94 -6.90
C ASP A 46 -9.84 32.26 -6.92
N THR A 47 -9.57 32.82 -5.75
CA THR A 47 -8.69 33.99 -5.53
C THR A 47 -7.92 33.79 -4.22
N PRO A 48 -6.74 34.41 -4.04
CA PRO A 48 -5.97 34.27 -2.79
C PRO A 48 -6.78 34.59 -1.53
N GLU A 49 -7.60 35.65 -1.55
CA GLU A 49 -8.42 36.07 -0.42
C GLU A 49 -9.51 35.04 -0.11
N ARG A 50 -10.14 34.48 -1.14
CA ARG A 50 -11.16 33.44 -0.97
C ARG A 50 -10.56 32.11 -0.55
N LEU A 51 -9.34 31.79 -0.99
CA LEU A 51 -8.60 30.63 -0.50
C LEU A 51 -8.37 30.75 1.01
N GLU A 52 -7.79 31.85 1.48
CA GLU A 52 -7.55 32.06 2.91
C GLU A 52 -8.86 32.04 3.71
N ALA A 53 -9.93 32.67 3.21
CA ALA A 53 -11.24 32.64 3.87
C ALA A 53 -11.85 31.23 3.94
N ALA A 54 -11.72 30.45 2.86
CA ALA A 54 -12.21 29.08 2.81
C ALA A 54 -11.44 28.17 3.78
N LEU A 55 -10.11 28.29 3.83
CA LEU A 55 -9.26 27.54 4.76
C LEU A 55 -9.53 27.94 6.22
N ALA A 56 -9.74 29.23 6.49
CA ALA A 56 -10.11 29.72 7.83
C ALA A 56 -11.44 29.11 8.32
N ALA A 57 -12.41 28.93 7.43
CA ALA A 57 -13.68 28.29 7.75
C ALA A 57 -13.57 26.78 8.05
N LEU A 58 -12.43 26.15 7.72
CA LEU A 58 -12.11 24.74 8.00
C LEU A 58 -11.05 24.59 9.10
N ALA A 59 -10.61 25.69 9.73
CA ALA A 59 -9.44 25.70 10.61
C ALA A 59 -9.58 24.83 11.86
N ASP A 60 -10.79 24.62 12.36
CA ASP A 60 -11.07 23.76 13.53
C ASP A 60 -11.03 22.26 13.21
N LEU A 61 -11.03 21.88 11.93
CA LEU A 61 -11.00 20.47 11.51
C LEU A 61 -9.57 19.92 11.64
N GLY A 62 -9.36 18.96 12.56
CA GLY A 62 -8.09 18.23 12.67
C GLY A 62 -7.90 17.12 11.64
N VAL A 63 -8.99 16.68 11.01
CA VAL A 63 -9.03 15.66 9.94
C VAL A 63 -9.86 16.22 8.80
N VAL A 64 -9.34 16.15 7.58
CA VAL A 64 -10.02 16.66 6.38
C VAL A 64 -9.99 15.63 5.26
N GLY A 65 -11.10 15.53 4.53
CA GLY A 65 -11.21 14.82 3.27
C GLY A 65 -10.59 15.65 2.16
N VAL A 66 -9.85 14.99 1.26
CA VAL A 66 -9.30 15.59 0.05
C VAL A 66 -9.57 14.69 -1.16
N ASP A 67 -9.96 15.32 -2.26
CA ASP A 67 -10.11 14.69 -3.57
C ASP A 67 -9.58 15.64 -4.66
N VAL A 68 -9.37 15.10 -5.86
CA VAL A 68 -8.89 15.88 -7.01
C VAL A 68 -9.61 15.48 -8.29
N GLU A 69 -10.25 16.48 -8.91
CA GLU A 69 -10.72 16.35 -10.30
C GLU A 69 -9.64 16.83 -11.27
N ARG A 70 -9.54 16.14 -12.40
CA ARG A 70 -8.40 16.28 -13.34
C ARG A 70 -8.85 16.75 -14.72
N ALA A 71 -7.95 17.49 -15.37
CA ALA A 71 -8.08 18.01 -16.74
C ALA A 71 -7.63 17.01 -17.84
N ASP A 72 -7.53 15.71 -17.53
CA ASP A 72 -6.45 14.89 -18.10
C ASP A 72 -6.84 13.92 -19.22
N SER A 73 -8.09 13.90 -19.70
CA SER A 73 -8.52 12.90 -20.69
C SER A 73 -7.66 12.89 -21.98
N ASP A 74 -7.06 14.03 -22.33
CA ASP A 74 -6.21 14.21 -23.50
C ASP A 74 -4.73 14.49 -23.19
N ARG A 75 -4.32 14.63 -21.91
CA ARG A 75 -2.96 15.01 -21.49
C ARG A 75 -2.14 13.83 -20.93
N TYR A 76 -0.82 13.97 -20.89
CA TYR A 76 0.05 12.93 -20.30
C TYR A 76 0.17 13.10 -18.80
N PHE A 77 0.43 14.34 -18.36
CA PHE A 77 0.51 14.70 -16.96
C PHE A 77 -0.87 14.98 -16.42
N ARG A 78 -1.16 14.40 -15.25
CA ARG A 78 -2.43 14.56 -14.57
C ARG A 78 -2.37 15.81 -13.71
N THR A 79 -2.72 16.95 -14.26
CA THR A 79 -2.82 18.20 -13.49
C THR A 79 -4.20 18.33 -12.83
N PRO A 80 -4.27 18.87 -11.60
CA PRO A 80 -5.54 19.11 -10.93
C PRO A 80 -6.28 20.24 -11.64
N ALA A 81 -7.58 20.02 -11.89
CA ALA A 81 -8.52 21.03 -12.38
C ALA A 81 -9.41 21.56 -11.24
N LEU A 82 -9.59 20.79 -10.18
CA LEU A 82 -10.27 21.18 -8.95
C LEU A 82 -9.66 20.38 -7.80
N ILE A 83 -9.46 21.02 -6.65
CA ILE A 83 -9.06 20.34 -5.42
C ILE A 83 -10.14 20.59 -4.39
N GLN A 84 -10.71 19.51 -3.84
CA GLN A 84 -11.73 19.59 -2.81
C GLN A 84 -11.10 19.33 -1.46
N VAL A 85 -11.46 20.13 -0.46
CA VAL A 85 -11.01 19.95 0.92
C VAL A 85 -12.20 20.14 1.85
N GLY A 86 -12.52 19.17 2.69
CA GLY A 86 -13.72 19.31 3.50
C GLY A 86 -13.91 18.32 4.63
N GLY A 87 -14.94 18.58 5.42
CA GLY A 87 -15.36 17.80 6.58
C GLY A 87 -16.49 18.50 7.32
N ASP A 88 -17.28 17.74 8.08
CA ASP A 88 -18.41 18.25 8.87
C ASP A 88 -19.34 19.19 8.06
N ALA A 89 -19.72 18.74 6.86
CA ALA A 89 -20.56 19.45 5.91
C ALA A 89 -20.01 20.82 5.42
N ARG A 90 -18.73 21.12 5.60
CA ARG A 90 -18.05 22.30 5.04
C ARG A 90 -17.02 21.86 4.01
N VAL A 91 -17.09 22.41 2.81
CA VAL A 91 -16.18 22.04 1.71
C VAL A 91 -15.64 23.28 1.00
N ALA A 92 -14.32 23.37 0.91
CA ALA A 92 -13.61 24.29 0.04
C ALA A 92 -13.39 23.64 -1.34
N LEU A 93 -13.84 24.32 -2.39
CA LEU A 93 -13.57 24.00 -3.79
C LEU A 93 -12.47 24.94 -4.28
N VAL A 94 -11.23 24.45 -4.24
CA VAL A 94 -10.02 25.20 -4.59
C VAL A 94 -9.77 25.06 -6.09
N ASP A 95 -9.69 26.20 -6.78
CA ASP A 95 -9.47 26.26 -8.22
C ASP A 95 -7.98 26.48 -8.54
N PRO A 96 -7.21 25.41 -8.82
CA PRO A 96 -5.78 25.52 -9.15
C PRO A 96 -5.53 26.19 -10.51
N LEU A 97 -6.56 26.37 -11.36
CA LEU A 97 -6.41 27.06 -12.64
C LEU A 97 -6.50 28.59 -12.50
N ALA A 98 -7.12 29.07 -11.43
CA ALA A 98 -7.26 30.49 -11.11
C ALA A 98 -6.21 31.00 -10.10
N LEU A 99 -5.50 30.09 -9.43
CA LEU A 99 -4.55 30.39 -8.36
C LEU A 99 -3.11 30.07 -8.79
N ASP A 100 -2.23 31.06 -8.72
CA ASP A 100 -0.80 30.88 -9.00
C ASP A 100 -0.01 30.29 -7.81
N ASP A 101 -0.53 30.40 -6.59
CA ASP A 101 0.10 29.93 -5.35
C ASP A 101 -0.86 29.11 -4.49
N LEU A 102 -0.49 27.86 -4.24
CA LEU A 102 -1.20 26.94 -3.34
C LEU A 102 -0.42 26.65 -2.04
N ALA A 103 0.63 27.40 -1.74
CA ALA A 103 1.34 27.31 -0.46
C ALA A 103 0.41 27.50 0.76
N PRO A 104 -0.64 28.34 0.75
CA PRO A 104 -1.62 28.38 1.84
C PRO A 104 -2.31 27.03 2.06
N LEU A 105 -2.72 26.35 0.98
CA LEU A 105 -3.33 25.02 1.06
C LEU A 105 -2.34 23.99 1.61
N GLN A 106 -1.09 23.99 1.15
CA GLN A 106 -0.05 23.10 1.68
C GLN A 106 0.17 23.32 3.19
N ARG A 107 0.28 24.57 3.64
CA ARG A 107 0.42 24.91 5.07
C ARG A 107 -0.78 24.43 5.90
N PHE A 108 -1.98 24.56 5.34
CA PHE A 108 -3.21 24.08 5.97
C PHE A 108 -3.20 22.54 6.12
N LEU A 109 -2.87 21.79 5.07
CA LEU A 109 -2.85 20.33 5.12
C LEU A 109 -1.68 19.77 5.95
N ALA A 110 -0.56 20.51 6.06
CA ALA A 110 0.61 20.09 6.84
C ALA A 110 0.33 19.87 8.34
N GLN A 111 -0.75 20.45 8.86
CA GLN A 111 -1.12 20.39 10.29
C GLN A 111 -2.25 19.39 10.58
N ARG A 112 -2.70 18.62 9.58
CA ARG A 112 -3.94 17.82 9.65
C ARG A 112 -3.72 16.42 9.10
N LEU A 113 -4.55 15.48 9.55
CA LEU A 113 -4.67 14.20 8.86
C LEU A 113 -5.49 14.40 7.58
N THR A 114 -4.89 14.12 6.44
CA THR A 114 -5.54 14.21 5.14
C THR A 114 -6.06 12.84 4.73
N VAL A 115 -7.37 12.69 4.63
CA VAL A 115 -8.07 11.48 4.24
C VAL A 115 -8.40 11.56 2.75
N LEU A 116 -7.96 10.57 1.98
CA LEU A 116 -8.35 10.41 0.58
C LEU A 116 -9.01 9.04 0.37
N HIS A 117 -9.58 8.85 -0.82
CA HIS A 117 -10.08 7.55 -1.26
C HIS A 117 -9.32 7.08 -2.49
N ALA A 118 -8.58 5.98 -2.39
CA ALA A 118 -7.69 5.51 -3.46
C ALA A 118 -6.65 6.57 -3.87
N LEU A 119 -5.86 7.01 -2.87
CA LEU A 119 -5.03 8.22 -2.88
C LEU A 119 -4.01 8.31 -4.03
N ASP A 120 -3.65 7.15 -4.59
CA ASP A 120 -2.62 7.00 -5.62
C ASP A 120 -2.96 7.76 -6.91
N ASN A 121 -4.25 8.05 -7.12
CA ASN A 121 -4.70 8.84 -8.26
C ASN A 121 -4.48 10.35 -8.08
N ASP A 122 -4.31 10.81 -6.84
CA ASP A 122 -4.44 12.23 -6.46
C ASP A 122 -3.11 12.80 -5.96
N LEU A 123 -2.23 11.96 -5.41
CA LEU A 123 -0.91 12.41 -4.93
C LEU A 123 -0.05 13.07 -6.02
N VAL A 124 -0.03 12.51 -7.23
CA VAL A 124 0.76 13.09 -8.34
C VAL A 124 0.18 14.45 -8.79
N PRO A 125 -1.14 14.57 -9.05
CA PRO A 125 -1.76 15.88 -9.29
C PRO A 125 -1.48 16.92 -8.19
N LEU A 126 -1.66 16.57 -6.91
CA LEU A 126 -1.39 17.48 -5.79
C LEU A 126 0.08 17.94 -5.77
N ALA A 127 1.01 16.99 -5.90
CA ALA A 127 2.43 17.29 -5.91
C ALA A 127 2.83 18.20 -7.08
N SER A 128 2.15 18.08 -8.23
CA SER A 128 2.41 18.92 -9.42
C SER A 128 2.14 20.41 -9.19
N VAL A 129 1.32 20.74 -8.19
CA VAL A 129 0.99 22.12 -7.79
C VAL A 129 1.55 22.48 -6.41
N GLY A 130 2.56 21.75 -5.94
CA GLY A 130 3.28 22.05 -4.69
C GLY A 130 2.55 21.61 -3.40
N VAL A 131 1.52 20.76 -3.51
CA VAL A 131 0.75 20.25 -2.37
C VAL A 131 1.15 18.79 -2.09
N THR A 132 1.76 18.56 -0.93
CA THR A 132 2.21 17.24 -0.45
C THR A 132 1.90 17.11 1.05
N PRO A 133 0.69 16.65 1.41
CA PRO A 133 0.31 16.49 2.82
C PRO A 133 1.18 15.42 3.51
N PRO A 134 1.73 15.68 4.70
CA PRO A 134 2.66 14.76 5.38
C PRO A 134 1.96 13.61 6.10
N ALA A 135 0.69 13.79 6.49
CA ALA A 135 -0.10 12.79 7.20
C ALA A 135 -1.30 12.39 6.33
N LEU A 136 -1.30 11.13 5.88
CA LEU A 136 -2.26 10.59 4.92
C LEU A 136 -3.03 9.41 5.50
N ALA A 137 -4.29 9.27 5.09
CA ALA A 137 -5.07 8.06 5.25
C ALA A 137 -5.82 7.72 3.95
N ASP A 138 -5.97 6.42 3.65
CA ASP A 138 -6.68 5.92 2.48
C ASP A 138 -7.85 5.02 2.88
N THR A 139 -9.06 5.48 2.61
CA THR A 139 -10.29 4.73 2.90
C THR A 139 -10.46 3.48 2.03
N ALA A 140 -9.91 3.44 0.81
CA ALA A 140 -9.95 2.28 -0.07
C ALA A 140 -9.04 1.15 0.44
N VAL A 141 -7.86 1.49 0.97
CA VAL A 141 -6.96 0.53 1.63
C VAL A 141 -7.61 -0.05 2.88
N ALA A 142 -8.22 0.80 3.71
CA ALA A 142 -8.95 0.35 4.89
C ALA A 142 -10.12 -0.59 4.51
N ALA A 143 -10.93 -0.20 3.53
CA ALA A 143 -12.04 -1.01 3.04
C ALA A 143 -11.59 -2.39 2.54
N MET A 144 -10.50 -2.43 1.78
CA MET A 144 -9.90 -3.67 1.27
C MET A 144 -9.54 -4.64 2.42
N LEU A 145 -8.90 -4.14 3.47
CA LEU A 145 -8.50 -4.93 4.63
C LEU A 145 -9.67 -5.31 5.56
N LEU A 146 -10.80 -4.62 5.44
CA LEU A 146 -12.04 -4.93 6.15
C LEU A 146 -12.97 -5.86 5.35
N GLY A 147 -12.60 -6.23 4.12
CA GLY A 147 -13.46 -7.02 3.23
C GLY A 147 -14.68 -6.25 2.71
N LEU A 148 -14.61 -4.93 2.75
CA LEU A 148 -15.67 -4.04 2.29
C LEU A 148 -15.51 -3.70 0.80
N PRO A 149 -16.58 -3.24 0.13
CA PRO A 149 -16.47 -2.61 -1.18
C PRO A 149 -15.43 -1.50 -1.20
N THR A 150 -14.60 -1.44 -2.24
CA THR A 150 -13.57 -0.38 -2.36
C THR A 150 -14.04 0.86 -3.11
N GLY A 151 -15.31 0.93 -3.56
CA GLY A 151 -15.82 2.12 -4.23
C GLY A 151 -16.40 3.11 -3.21
N LEU A 152 -15.98 4.38 -3.26
CA LEU A 152 -16.35 5.44 -2.31
C LEU A 152 -17.85 5.50 -2.01
N GLU A 153 -18.68 5.67 -3.03
CA GLU A 153 -20.14 5.74 -2.90
C GLU A 153 -20.72 4.54 -2.14
N ARG A 154 -20.26 3.32 -2.45
CA ARG A 154 -20.72 2.10 -1.77
C ARG A 154 -20.27 2.07 -0.31
N LEU A 155 -19.12 2.65 0.01
CA LEU A 155 -18.65 2.80 1.38
C LEU A 155 -19.46 3.84 2.13
N LEU A 156 -19.68 5.02 1.55
CA LEU A 156 -20.47 6.08 2.17
C LEU A 156 -21.91 5.60 2.45
N THR A 157 -22.59 5.01 1.45
CA THR A 157 -23.93 4.45 1.66
C THR A 157 -23.91 3.28 2.65
N GLY A 158 -22.92 2.39 2.56
CA GLY A 158 -22.87 1.18 3.39
C GLY A 158 -22.48 1.42 4.84
N GLN A 159 -21.67 2.45 5.12
CA GLN A 159 -21.14 2.74 6.47
C GLN A 159 -21.83 3.94 7.12
N LEU A 160 -22.22 4.95 6.34
CA LEU A 160 -22.81 6.19 6.85
C LEU A 160 -24.27 6.39 6.43
N GLY A 161 -24.80 5.54 5.53
CA GLY A 161 -26.19 5.63 5.09
C GLY A 161 -26.49 6.79 4.16
N THR A 162 -25.47 7.35 3.50
CA THR A 162 -25.64 8.46 2.55
C THR A 162 -26.31 8.01 1.25
N GLU A 163 -26.98 8.95 0.59
CA GLU A 163 -27.52 8.73 -0.75
C GLU A 163 -26.45 9.06 -1.81
N PRO A 164 -26.34 8.27 -2.90
CA PRO A 164 -25.43 8.59 -3.99
C PRO A 164 -25.73 9.95 -4.62
N PRO A 165 -24.71 10.74 -4.98
CA PRO A 165 -24.91 11.88 -5.87
C PRO A 165 -25.33 11.35 -7.25
N GLY A 166 -26.37 11.96 -7.85
CA GLY A 166 -27.12 11.49 -9.04
C GLY A 166 -26.34 10.87 -10.21
N ASP A 167 -26.29 11.52 -11.38
CA ASP A 167 -25.74 10.91 -12.61
C ASP A 167 -24.19 10.90 -12.62
N LYS A 168 -23.62 9.89 -11.97
CA LYS A 168 -22.18 9.66 -11.86
C LYS A 168 -21.47 9.57 -13.21
N GLU A 169 -22.10 8.94 -14.21
CA GLU A 169 -21.48 8.78 -15.52
C GLU A 169 -21.32 10.11 -16.25
N ALA A 170 -22.24 11.04 -16.05
CA ALA A 170 -22.13 12.39 -16.57
C ALA A 170 -20.98 13.15 -15.89
N MET A 171 -20.84 13.06 -14.56
CA MET A 171 -19.80 13.79 -13.81
C MET A 171 -18.39 13.24 -14.06
N GLN A 172 -18.23 11.92 -14.19
CA GLN A 172 -16.94 11.31 -14.55
C GLN A 172 -16.44 11.68 -15.96
N ARG A 173 -17.34 12.16 -16.84
CA ARG A 173 -17.01 12.62 -18.19
C ARG A 173 -17.13 14.14 -18.33
N ALA A 174 -17.37 14.86 -17.24
CA ALA A 174 -17.51 16.29 -17.26
C ALA A 174 -16.19 16.97 -17.62
N ASP A 175 -16.29 18.14 -18.25
CA ASP A 175 -15.14 19.00 -18.48
C ASP A 175 -14.82 19.80 -17.20
N TRP A 176 -13.92 19.27 -16.39
CA TRP A 176 -13.48 19.91 -15.15
C TRP A 176 -12.59 21.15 -15.37
N GLU A 177 -12.13 21.42 -16.59
CA GLU A 177 -11.47 22.69 -16.95
C GLU A 177 -12.49 23.81 -17.23
N GLN A 178 -13.79 23.48 -17.42
CA GLN A 178 -14.82 24.47 -17.69
C GLN A 178 -14.93 25.50 -16.55
N ARG A 179 -15.00 26.79 -16.92
CA ARG A 179 -15.31 27.89 -15.99
C ARG A 179 -16.45 28.78 -16.52
N PRO A 180 -17.41 29.18 -15.66
CA PRO A 180 -17.58 28.73 -14.27
C PRO A 180 -18.02 27.26 -14.20
N LEU A 181 -17.71 26.60 -13.09
CA LEU A 181 -18.24 25.26 -12.79
C LEU A 181 -19.78 25.29 -12.73
N THR A 182 -20.43 24.20 -13.11
CA THR A 182 -21.89 24.08 -12.93
C THR A 182 -22.24 23.74 -11.48
N GLU A 183 -23.50 23.98 -11.07
CA GLU A 183 -23.95 23.61 -9.72
C GLU A 183 -23.87 22.11 -9.46
N GLN A 184 -24.13 21.30 -10.51
CA GLN A 184 -24.03 19.85 -10.44
C GLN A 184 -22.59 19.39 -10.18
N MET A 185 -21.61 19.99 -10.88
CA MET A 185 -20.19 19.70 -10.67
C MET A 185 -19.75 20.08 -9.24
N ARG A 186 -20.16 21.25 -8.75
CA ARG A 186 -19.86 21.68 -7.36
C ARG A 186 -20.42 20.72 -6.33
N THR A 187 -21.69 20.32 -6.48
CA THR A 187 -22.38 19.41 -5.56
C THR A 187 -21.72 18.03 -5.57
N TYR A 188 -21.43 17.49 -6.76
CA TYR A 188 -20.75 16.20 -6.91
C TYR A 188 -19.37 16.22 -6.26
N ALA A 189 -18.54 17.21 -6.61
CA ALA A 189 -17.20 17.40 -6.06
C ALA A 189 -17.20 17.46 -4.53
N ALA A 190 -18.17 18.16 -3.94
CA ALA A 190 -18.24 18.29 -2.50
C ALA A 190 -18.69 17.01 -1.78
N ALA A 191 -19.58 16.24 -2.40
CA ALA A 191 -20.03 14.95 -1.86
C ALA A 191 -18.87 13.93 -1.72
N ASP A 192 -17.86 14.00 -2.59
CA ASP A 192 -16.72 13.09 -2.55
C ASP A 192 -15.77 13.33 -1.34
N VAL A 193 -15.84 14.50 -0.68
CA VAL A 193 -14.97 14.81 0.47
C VAL A 193 -15.69 15.10 1.78
N ALA A 194 -16.95 15.57 1.75
CA ALA A 194 -17.65 16.06 2.95
C ALA A 194 -17.70 15.02 4.08
N ASP A 195 -17.90 13.76 3.71
CA ASP A 195 -18.07 12.64 4.66
C ASP A 195 -16.81 11.78 4.83
N LEU A 196 -15.71 12.06 4.11
CA LEU A 196 -14.48 11.27 4.22
C LEU A 196 -13.89 11.22 5.64
N PRO A 197 -13.83 12.33 6.42
CA PRO A 197 -13.36 12.27 7.81
C PRO A 197 -14.22 11.36 8.69
N ALA A 198 -15.55 11.38 8.50
CA ALA A 198 -16.47 10.52 9.23
C ALA A 198 -16.30 9.05 8.82
N LEU A 199 -16.20 8.79 7.52
CA LEU A 199 -15.94 7.45 7.00
C LEU A 199 -14.62 6.88 7.54
N TRP A 200 -13.55 7.67 7.53
CA TRP A 200 -12.26 7.24 8.08
C TRP A 200 -12.36 6.87 9.56
N ARG A 201 -13.08 7.65 10.37
CA ARG A 201 -13.28 7.35 11.80
C ARG A 201 -13.92 5.99 12.03
N GLU A 202 -14.96 5.66 11.26
CA GLU A 202 -15.62 4.36 11.30
C GLU A 202 -14.68 3.23 10.87
N LEU A 203 -14.03 3.37 9.70
CA LEU A 203 -13.12 2.35 9.18
C LEU A 203 -11.92 2.11 10.11
N ALA A 204 -11.33 3.17 10.68
CA ALA A 204 -10.22 3.07 11.63
C ALA A 204 -10.65 2.36 12.92
N THR A 205 -11.86 2.62 13.41
CA THR A 205 -12.43 1.92 14.57
C THR A 205 -12.60 0.43 14.28
N HIS A 206 -13.08 0.06 13.10
CA HIS A 206 -13.21 -1.34 12.67
C HIS A 206 -11.86 -2.04 12.50
N LEU A 207 -10.86 -1.35 11.91
CA LEU A 207 -9.51 -1.88 11.78
C LEU A 207 -8.91 -2.18 13.17
N ALA A 208 -9.06 -1.26 14.12
CA ALA A 208 -8.58 -1.43 15.49
C ALA A 208 -9.29 -2.60 16.19
N ALA A 209 -10.62 -2.71 16.07
CA ALA A 209 -11.41 -3.79 16.67
C ALA A 209 -11.02 -5.19 16.15
N LEU A 210 -10.57 -5.28 14.89
CA LEU A 210 -10.10 -6.53 14.27
C LEU A 210 -8.58 -6.75 14.43
N GLY A 211 -7.85 -5.83 15.06
CA GLY A 211 -6.39 -5.90 15.17
C GLY A 211 -5.64 -5.73 13.84
N ARG A 212 -6.26 -5.07 12.84
CA ARG A 212 -5.74 -4.88 11.48
C ARG A 212 -5.06 -3.54 11.25
N THR A 213 -4.96 -2.70 12.28
CA THR A 213 -4.22 -1.42 12.19
C THR A 213 -2.78 -1.58 11.68
N PRO A 214 -1.99 -2.58 12.14
CA PRO A 214 -0.65 -2.80 11.60
C PRO A 214 -0.65 -3.18 10.11
N TRP A 215 -1.64 -3.97 9.67
CA TRP A 215 -1.78 -4.34 8.26
C TRP A 215 -2.05 -3.11 7.40
N TYR A 216 -2.94 -2.24 7.88
CA TYR A 216 -3.26 -0.97 7.22
C TYR A 216 -2.04 -0.06 7.08
N GLN A 217 -1.27 0.09 8.17
CA GLN A 217 -0.04 0.90 8.14
C GLN A 217 0.96 0.36 7.12
N GLU A 218 1.13 -0.96 7.06
CA GLU A 218 2.02 -1.59 6.10
C GLU A 218 1.53 -1.43 4.65
N GLU A 219 0.24 -1.63 4.37
CA GLU A 219 -0.33 -1.42 3.04
C GLU A 219 -0.23 0.03 2.58
N LEU A 220 -0.51 0.98 3.48
CA LEU A 220 -0.40 2.41 3.19
C LEU A 220 1.06 2.79 2.90
N ALA A 221 2.02 2.35 3.74
CA ALA A 221 3.43 2.60 3.51
C ALA A 221 3.91 2.01 2.18
N ALA A 222 3.50 0.78 1.86
CA ALA A 222 3.81 0.13 0.59
C ALA A 222 3.19 0.87 -0.61
N LEU A 223 2.00 1.45 -0.45
CA LEU A 223 1.37 2.28 -1.48
C LEU A 223 2.15 3.58 -1.70
N LEU A 224 2.52 4.28 -0.62
CA LEU A 224 3.26 5.54 -0.68
C LEU A 224 4.70 5.38 -1.18
N ALA A 225 5.32 4.20 -0.99
CA ALA A 225 6.65 3.90 -1.49
C ALA A 225 6.68 3.58 -2.99
N GLN A 226 5.52 3.41 -3.65
CA GLN A 226 5.49 3.13 -5.08
C GLN A 226 5.88 4.35 -5.90
N PRO A 227 6.58 4.15 -7.04
CA PRO A 227 6.85 5.25 -7.95
C PRO A 227 5.54 5.79 -8.54
N PRO A 228 5.52 7.06 -8.99
CA PRO A 228 4.36 7.67 -9.63
C PRO A 228 3.71 6.79 -10.71
N LEU A 229 2.39 6.93 -10.90
CA LEU A 229 1.63 6.09 -11.83
C LEU A 229 2.22 6.09 -13.25
N GLU A 230 2.74 7.22 -13.72
CA GLU A 230 3.38 7.40 -15.02
C GLU A 230 4.66 6.55 -15.17
N GLN A 231 5.36 6.31 -14.06
CA GLN A 231 6.58 5.48 -14.02
C GLN A 231 6.26 3.99 -13.85
N ARG A 232 5.07 3.65 -13.33
CA ARG A 232 4.60 2.26 -13.20
C ARG A 232 4.01 1.68 -14.49
N ARG A 233 3.85 2.47 -15.55
CA ARG A 233 3.37 1.97 -16.85
C ARG A 233 4.45 1.08 -17.48
N ALA A 234 4.03 -0.04 -18.08
CA ALA A 234 4.94 -0.98 -18.70
C ALA A 234 4.34 -1.60 -19.95
N TRP A 235 5.17 -1.86 -20.96
CA TRP A 235 4.76 -2.49 -22.22
C TRP A 235 4.25 -3.93 -22.02
N THR A 236 4.70 -4.62 -20.96
CA THR A 236 4.25 -5.96 -20.57
C THR A 236 2.77 -6.03 -20.22
N ARG A 237 2.16 -4.89 -19.86
CA ARG A 237 0.72 -4.79 -19.55
C ARG A 237 -0.16 -4.67 -20.79
N LEU A 238 0.41 -4.53 -21.99
CA LEU A 238 -0.34 -4.49 -23.24
C LEU A 238 -1.10 -5.81 -23.43
N ARG A 239 -2.44 -5.74 -23.49
CA ARG A 239 -3.27 -6.94 -23.70
C ARG A 239 -2.94 -7.58 -25.04
N GLY A 240 -2.58 -8.86 -25.00
CA GLY A 240 -2.23 -9.64 -26.20
C GLY A 240 -0.72 -9.70 -26.49
N VAL A 241 0.11 -8.90 -25.82
CA VAL A 241 1.57 -8.89 -26.04
C VAL A 241 2.22 -10.24 -25.81
N GLY A 242 1.72 -11.02 -24.85
CA GLY A 242 2.21 -12.38 -24.57
C GLY A 242 1.88 -13.43 -25.63
N ARG A 243 1.12 -13.09 -26.68
CA ARG A 243 0.86 -13.96 -27.84
C ARG A 243 1.81 -13.70 -29.01
N LEU A 244 2.57 -12.61 -28.97
CA LEU A 244 3.55 -12.28 -29.99
C LEU A 244 4.76 -13.20 -29.89
N ASP A 245 5.42 -13.46 -31.01
CA ASP A 245 6.73 -14.11 -31.07
C ASP A 245 7.83 -13.20 -30.49
N ALA A 246 9.08 -13.68 -30.48
CA ALA A 246 10.20 -12.92 -29.90
C ALA A 246 10.39 -11.56 -30.60
N ASP A 247 10.25 -11.52 -31.92
CA ASP A 247 10.45 -10.34 -32.75
C ASP A 247 9.31 -9.34 -32.58
N GLY A 248 8.07 -9.83 -32.53
CA GLY A 248 6.89 -9.04 -32.22
C GLY A 248 6.97 -8.44 -30.82
N ARG A 249 7.47 -9.18 -29.81
CA ARG A 249 7.69 -8.59 -28.48
C ARG A 249 8.73 -7.48 -28.49
N ARG A 250 9.83 -7.63 -29.23
CA ARG A 250 10.84 -6.55 -29.40
C ARG A 250 10.21 -5.31 -30.05
N ARG A 251 9.40 -5.48 -31.10
CA ARG A 251 8.66 -4.38 -31.74
C ARG A 251 7.63 -3.74 -30.81
N ALA A 252 6.87 -4.53 -30.06
CA ALA A 252 5.88 -4.02 -29.10
C ALA A 252 6.54 -3.15 -28.03
N ARG A 253 7.67 -3.59 -27.48
CA ARG A 253 8.50 -2.83 -26.54
C ARG A 253 8.97 -1.50 -27.15
N ALA A 254 9.56 -1.54 -28.34
CA ALA A 254 10.05 -0.33 -29.03
C ALA A 254 8.92 0.67 -29.35
N LEU A 255 7.80 0.18 -29.89
CA LEU A 255 6.60 0.98 -30.16
C LEU A 255 6.03 1.62 -28.90
N TRP A 256 5.96 0.86 -27.80
CA TRP A 256 5.46 1.35 -26.52
C TRP A 256 6.37 2.44 -25.94
N HIS A 257 7.68 2.20 -25.85
CA HIS A 257 8.62 3.21 -25.35
C HIS A 257 8.63 4.47 -26.23
N ARG A 258 8.52 4.31 -27.55
CA ARG A 258 8.41 5.46 -28.45
C ARG A 258 7.13 6.24 -28.20
N ARG A 259 6.00 5.56 -28.04
CA ARG A 259 4.72 6.21 -27.69
C ARG A 259 4.82 6.93 -26.36
N GLU A 260 5.36 6.31 -25.32
CA GLU A 260 5.50 6.94 -23.99
C GLU A 260 6.42 8.17 -24.03
N SER A 261 7.53 8.09 -24.77
CA SER A 261 8.43 9.24 -24.97
C SER A 261 7.74 10.41 -25.66
N LEU A 262 6.99 10.13 -26.74
CA LEU A 262 6.21 11.16 -27.43
C LEU A 262 5.12 11.74 -26.52
N ALA A 263 4.39 10.87 -25.83
CA ALA A 263 3.31 11.23 -24.91
C ALA A 263 3.80 12.18 -23.81
N ARG A 264 4.92 11.83 -23.17
CA ARG A 264 5.55 12.67 -22.14
C ARG A 264 6.05 14.00 -22.69
N THR A 265 6.76 14.00 -23.81
CA THR A 265 7.39 15.21 -24.38
C THR A 265 6.39 16.20 -24.96
N THR A 266 5.23 15.72 -25.40
CA THR A 266 4.17 16.59 -25.96
C THR A 266 2.97 16.76 -25.05
N ASP A 267 3.06 16.33 -23.79
CA ASP A 267 1.96 16.28 -22.81
C ASP A 267 0.65 15.77 -23.44
N THR A 268 0.72 14.63 -24.12
CA THR A 268 -0.42 14.06 -24.83
C THR A 268 -0.72 12.67 -24.28
N ALA A 269 -1.99 12.39 -23.94
CA ALA A 269 -2.38 11.08 -23.44
C ALA A 269 -1.93 9.96 -24.41
N PRO A 270 -1.33 8.85 -23.94
CA PRO A 270 -0.78 7.83 -24.85
C PRO A 270 -1.82 7.26 -25.83
N GLY A 271 -3.06 7.08 -25.38
CA GLY A 271 -4.16 6.60 -26.22
C GLY A 271 -4.54 7.56 -27.36
N ARG A 272 -4.26 8.86 -27.21
CA ARG A 272 -4.44 9.88 -28.25
C ARG A 272 -3.37 9.81 -29.33
N ILE A 273 -2.18 9.34 -28.98
CA ILE A 273 -1.11 9.04 -29.94
C ILE A 273 -1.46 7.74 -30.67
N ALA A 274 -1.56 6.63 -29.94
CA ALA A 274 -1.91 5.34 -30.50
C ALA A 274 -2.55 4.44 -29.42
N PRO A 275 -3.72 3.83 -29.66
CA PRO A 275 -4.32 2.89 -28.72
C PRO A 275 -3.45 1.64 -28.47
N ASP A 276 -3.53 1.05 -27.28
CA ASP A 276 -2.75 -0.16 -26.93
C ASP A 276 -2.94 -1.31 -27.94
N ARG A 277 -4.20 -1.54 -28.36
CA ARG A 277 -4.53 -2.57 -29.37
C ARG A 277 -3.79 -2.35 -30.69
N LEU A 278 -3.56 -1.09 -31.07
CA LEU A 278 -2.85 -0.76 -32.29
C LEU A 278 -1.36 -1.06 -32.13
N LEU A 279 -0.75 -0.80 -30.97
CA LEU A 279 0.66 -1.15 -30.76
C LEU A 279 0.91 -2.66 -30.92
N VAL A 280 0.01 -3.49 -30.39
CA VAL A 280 0.10 -4.96 -30.53
C VAL A 280 -0.12 -5.40 -31.98
N ASP A 281 -1.07 -4.78 -32.69
CA ASP A 281 -1.28 -5.04 -34.13
C ASP A 281 -0.05 -4.70 -34.97
N LEU A 282 0.53 -3.51 -34.78
CA LEU A 282 1.73 -3.06 -35.49
C LEU A 282 2.95 -3.92 -35.15
N ALA A 283 3.03 -4.41 -33.91
CA ALA A 283 4.09 -5.32 -33.50
C ALA A 283 3.98 -6.71 -34.18
N SER A 284 2.75 -7.20 -34.36
CA SER A 284 2.49 -8.45 -35.08
C SER A 284 2.74 -8.30 -36.58
N THR A 285 2.25 -7.21 -37.17
CA THR A 285 2.35 -6.92 -38.60
C THR A 285 2.89 -5.50 -38.80
N PRO A 286 4.21 -5.32 -38.98
CA PRO A 286 4.84 -4.00 -39.10
C PRO A 286 4.20 -3.13 -40.18
N PRO A 287 4.00 -1.82 -39.93
CA PRO A 287 3.51 -0.89 -40.95
C PRO A 287 4.62 -0.57 -41.95
N SER A 288 4.22 -0.38 -43.21
CA SER A 288 5.11 0.06 -44.30
C SER A 288 5.16 1.58 -44.48
N SER A 289 4.21 2.32 -43.87
CA SER A 289 4.10 3.77 -44.00
C SER A 289 3.18 4.38 -42.95
N ALA A 290 3.32 5.69 -42.71
CA ALA A 290 2.43 6.42 -41.80
C ALA A 290 0.97 6.41 -42.26
N ARG A 291 0.72 6.39 -43.58
CA ARG A 291 -0.64 6.29 -44.15
C ARG A 291 -1.35 5.02 -43.71
N GLU A 292 -0.61 3.93 -43.54
CA GLU A 292 -1.15 2.65 -43.09
C GLU A 292 -1.69 2.71 -41.66
N LEU A 293 -1.01 3.45 -40.77
CA LEU A 293 -1.46 3.64 -39.38
C LEU A 293 -2.87 4.20 -39.30
N GLY A 294 -3.21 5.16 -40.17
CA GLY A 294 -4.56 5.73 -40.25
C GLY A 294 -5.62 4.71 -40.65
N ARG A 295 -5.32 3.84 -41.61
CA ARG A 295 -6.21 2.74 -42.03
C ARG A 295 -6.44 1.71 -40.92
N ARG A 296 -5.47 1.55 -40.03
CA ARG A 296 -5.51 0.63 -38.88
C ARG A 296 -6.08 1.28 -37.60
N GLY A 297 -6.67 2.48 -37.69
CA GLY A 297 -7.41 3.10 -36.60
C GLY A 297 -6.64 4.13 -35.78
N MET A 298 -5.47 4.58 -36.24
CA MET A 298 -4.83 5.79 -35.69
C MET A 298 -5.55 7.04 -36.18
N ARG A 299 -5.76 8.03 -35.30
CA ARG A 299 -6.46 9.28 -35.65
C ARG A 299 -5.65 10.10 -36.66
N ARG A 300 -6.32 10.75 -37.62
CA ARG A 300 -5.66 11.54 -38.71
C ARG A 300 -4.64 12.55 -38.18
N GLU A 301 -4.99 13.25 -37.11
CA GLU A 301 -4.11 14.21 -36.44
C GLU A 301 -2.85 13.55 -35.89
N ALA A 302 -3.04 12.45 -35.16
CA ALA A 302 -1.94 11.68 -34.58
C ALA A 302 -1.05 11.04 -35.65
N VAL A 303 -1.61 10.60 -36.78
CA VAL A 303 -0.83 10.11 -37.93
C VAL A 303 0.09 11.21 -38.46
N ARG A 304 -0.44 12.43 -38.66
CA ARG A 304 0.36 13.55 -39.17
C ARG A 304 1.49 13.93 -38.21
N ARG A 305 1.20 13.96 -36.90
CA ARG A 305 2.13 14.44 -35.88
C ARG A 305 3.14 13.38 -35.42
N PHE A 306 2.73 12.12 -35.33
CA PHE A 306 3.50 11.05 -34.67
C PHE A 306 3.77 9.84 -35.56
N GLY A 307 3.15 9.75 -36.74
CA GLY A 307 3.15 8.54 -37.56
C GLY A 307 4.55 8.08 -38.01
N SER A 308 5.40 9.01 -38.47
CA SER A 308 6.77 8.69 -38.89
C SER A 308 7.60 8.09 -37.76
N ALA A 309 7.43 8.63 -36.55
CA ALA A 309 8.14 8.15 -35.37
C ALA A 309 7.73 6.73 -34.95
N LEU A 310 6.45 6.37 -35.09
CA LEU A 310 5.98 5.00 -34.81
C LEU A 310 6.37 4.00 -35.90
N VAL A 311 6.36 4.40 -37.18
CA VAL A 311 6.87 3.56 -38.28
C VAL A 311 8.34 3.23 -38.04
N LYS A 312 9.17 4.24 -37.78
CA LYS A 312 10.60 4.04 -37.50
C LYS A 312 10.83 3.10 -36.31
N ALA A 313 10.04 3.23 -35.24
CA ALA A 313 10.14 2.34 -34.07
C ALA A 313 9.75 0.88 -34.37
N ALA A 314 8.84 0.64 -35.32
CA ALA A 314 8.49 -0.71 -35.76
C ALA A 314 9.55 -1.32 -36.70
N GLU A 315 10.16 -0.50 -37.56
CA GLU A 315 11.20 -0.91 -38.53
C GLU A 315 12.55 -1.20 -37.85
N SER A 316 12.94 -0.37 -36.88
CA SER A 316 14.24 -0.45 -36.20
C SER A 316 14.07 -0.52 -34.68
N PRO A 317 13.50 -1.62 -34.15
CA PRO A 317 13.20 -1.73 -32.73
C PRO A 317 14.45 -1.71 -31.84
N GLN A 318 15.61 -2.13 -32.35
CA GLN A 318 16.89 -2.08 -31.65
C GLN A 318 17.39 -0.64 -31.41
N ASP A 319 16.92 0.33 -32.18
CA ASP A 319 17.34 1.73 -32.08
C ASP A 319 16.55 2.51 -31.01
N VAL A 320 15.53 1.88 -30.42
CA VAL A 320 14.76 2.48 -29.32
C VAL A 320 15.39 2.00 -28.02
N PRO A 321 16.09 2.89 -27.27
CA PRO A 321 16.77 2.48 -26.06
C PRO A 321 15.78 1.92 -25.04
N ALA A 322 16.15 0.80 -24.44
CA ALA A 322 15.58 0.39 -23.17
C ALA A 322 15.87 1.47 -22.11
N PRO A 323 14.92 1.82 -21.23
CA PRO A 323 15.26 2.55 -20.02
C PRO A 323 16.33 1.79 -19.22
N PRO A 324 17.27 2.48 -18.54
CA PRO A 324 18.21 1.84 -17.64
C PRO A 324 17.46 1.02 -16.57
N GLY A 325 17.85 -0.24 -16.36
CA GLY A 325 17.19 -1.17 -15.43
C GLY A 325 16.08 -2.04 -16.04
N ALA A 326 15.81 -1.92 -17.35
CA ALA A 326 14.85 -2.76 -18.08
C ALA A 326 15.47 -4.05 -18.66
N ASP A 327 16.49 -4.62 -18.00
CA ASP A 327 17.11 -5.90 -18.37
C ASP A 327 16.26 -7.05 -17.81
N ASP A 328 15.72 -7.90 -18.70
CA ASP A 328 15.03 -9.19 -18.48
C ASP A 328 13.91 -9.33 -17.41
N VAL A 329 13.77 -8.42 -16.44
CA VAL A 329 12.66 -8.37 -15.47
C VAL A 329 11.32 -8.02 -16.13
N ASP A 330 11.36 -7.38 -17.30
CA ASP A 330 10.20 -7.02 -18.12
C ASP A 330 9.95 -7.99 -19.28
N ALA A 331 10.64 -9.14 -19.34
CA ALA A 331 10.14 -10.21 -20.20
C ALA A 331 8.76 -10.62 -19.66
N PRO A 332 7.69 -10.75 -20.47
CA PRO A 332 6.45 -11.35 -19.99
C PRO A 332 6.82 -12.69 -19.35
N THR A 333 6.68 -12.76 -18.03
CA THR A 333 7.10 -13.90 -17.22
C THR A 333 6.59 -15.17 -17.89
N GLY A 334 7.54 -16.06 -18.16
CA GLY A 334 7.44 -17.25 -18.99
C GLY A 334 6.04 -17.68 -19.43
N ARG A 335 5.59 -17.19 -20.59
CA ARG A 335 4.70 -17.99 -21.46
C ARG A 335 5.50 -18.91 -22.40
N GLY A 336 6.78 -19.15 -22.10
CA GLY A 336 7.63 -20.05 -22.88
C GLY A 336 7.51 -21.52 -22.46
N ARG A 337 7.36 -21.78 -21.14
CA ARG A 337 7.26 -23.15 -20.62
C ARG A 337 5.82 -23.44 -20.18
N ARG A 338 5.25 -24.52 -20.72
CA ARG A 338 3.96 -25.03 -20.25
C ARG A 338 4.15 -25.58 -18.83
N PRO A 339 3.34 -25.17 -17.84
CA PRO A 339 3.45 -25.69 -16.50
C PRO A 339 3.29 -27.22 -16.49
N THR A 340 4.09 -27.90 -15.68
CA THR A 340 3.97 -29.34 -15.46
C THR A 340 2.65 -29.66 -14.73
N SER A 341 2.24 -30.93 -14.75
CA SER A 341 1.06 -31.35 -13.99
C SER A 341 1.25 -31.14 -12.48
N GLU A 342 2.47 -31.34 -11.98
CA GLU A 342 2.85 -31.13 -10.58
C GLU A 342 2.76 -29.65 -10.18
N GLU A 343 3.28 -28.74 -11.02
CA GLU A 343 3.19 -27.29 -10.79
C GLU A 343 1.74 -26.81 -10.75
N LYS A 344 0.88 -27.35 -11.62
CA LYS A 344 -0.55 -27.01 -11.61
C LYS A 344 -1.23 -27.48 -10.33
N ALA A 345 -0.97 -28.73 -9.92
CA ALA A 345 -1.52 -29.27 -8.68
C ALA A 345 -1.04 -28.47 -7.46
N LEU A 346 0.23 -28.04 -7.45
CA LEU A 346 0.78 -27.19 -6.41
C LEU A 346 0.13 -25.79 -6.38
N ASP A 347 0.03 -25.12 -7.54
CA ASP A 347 -0.62 -23.80 -7.67
C ASP A 347 -2.08 -23.86 -7.21
N GLU A 348 -2.83 -24.89 -7.60
CA GLU A 348 -4.21 -25.13 -7.16
C GLU A 348 -4.30 -25.32 -5.63
N ARG A 349 -3.42 -26.15 -5.05
CA ARG A 349 -3.39 -26.37 -3.59
C ARG A 349 -3.08 -25.10 -2.81
N LEU A 350 -2.07 -24.32 -3.23
CA LEU A 350 -1.72 -23.05 -2.57
C LEU A 350 -2.84 -22.02 -2.69
N ARG A 351 -3.54 -21.98 -3.83
CA ARG A 351 -4.73 -21.14 -3.99
C ARG A 351 -5.88 -21.56 -3.08
N GLY A 352 -6.05 -22.86 -2.86
CA GLY A 352 -7.02 -23.42 -1.90
C GLY A 352 -6.74 -22.93 -0.48
N LEU A 353 -5.52 -23.13 0.02
CA LEU A 353 -5.08 -22.66 1.34
C LEU A 353 -5.27 -21.14 1.50
N ARG A 354 -4.86 -20.38 0.49
CA ARG A 354 -5.06 -18.92 0.44
C ARG A 354 -6.54 -18.55 0.54
N ALA A 355 -7.43 -19.27 -0.15
CA ALA A 355 -8.85 -18.99 -0.14
C ALA A 355 -9.48 -19.29 1.23
N GLU A 356 -9.12 -20.41 1.86
CA GLU A 356 -9.57 -20.76 3.21
C GLU A 356 -9.20 -19.68 4.24
N ILE A 357 -7.94 -19.25 4.25
CA ILE A 357 -7.46 -18.22 5.19
C ILE A 357 -8.13 -16.87 4.90
N ALA A 358 -8.30 -16.51 3.63
CA ALA A 358 -8.98 -15.26 3.26
C ALA A 358 -10.46 -15.26 3.68
N GLU A 359 -11.15 -16.40 3.56
CA GLU A 359 -12.53 -16.56 4.03
C GLU A 359 -12.64 -16.43 5.55
N GLU A 360 -11.72 -17.05 6.31
CA GLU A 360 -11.68 -16.91 7.77
C GLU A 360 -11.44 -15.47 8.22
N LEU A 361 -10.63 -14.73 7.47
CA LEU A 361 -10.38 -13.31 7.68
C LEU A 361 -11.50 -12.42 7.12
N GLY A 362 -12.40 -12.94 6.29
CA GLY A 362 -13.42 -12.14 5.62
C GLY A 362 -12.83 -11.07 4.71
N ILE A 363 -11.75 -11.37 3.98
CA ILE A 363 -11.16 -10.48 2.96
C ILE A 363 -11.08 -11.19 1.60
N ASP A 364 -10.93 -10.43 0.52
CA ASP A 364 -10.71 -11.03 -0.80
C ASP A 364 -9.36 -11.78 -0.83
N ALA A 365 -9.34 -12.98 -1.42
CA ALA A 365 -8.13 -13.79 -1.44
C ALA A 365 -6.98 -13.13 -2.21
N GLY A 366 -7.29 -12.29 -3.21
CA GLY A 366 -6.31 -11.49 -3.95
C GLY A 366 -5.66 -10.40 -3.11
N VAL A 367 -6.37 -9.88 -2.09
CA VAL A 367 -5.82 -8.95 -1.09
C VAL A 367 -4.82 -9.66 -0.20
N LEU A 368 -5.12 -10.89 0.25
CA LEU A 368 -4.19 -11.68 1.05
C LEU A 368 -2.94 -12.08 0.25
N CYS A 369 -3.13 -12.59 -0.97
CA CYS A 369 -2.03 -12.91 -1.87
C CYS A 369 -2.49 -12.90 -3.33
N PRO A 370 -1.90 -12.05 -4.20
CA PRO A 370 -2.26 -12.01 -5.61
C PRO A 370 -2.06 -13.36 -6.29
N GLY A 371 -3.02 -13.79 -7.12
CA GLY A 371 -2.92 -15.07 -7.81
C GLY A 371 -1.65 -15.21 -8.68
N ARG A 372 -1.15 -14.11 -9.24
CA ARG A 372 0.11 -14.10 -10.00
C ARG A 372 1.34 -14.38 -9.13
N ALA A 373 1.31 -13.97 -7.86
CA ALA A 373 2.40 -14.20 -6.91
C ALA A 373 2.52 -15.71 -6.61
N VAL A 374 1.38 -16.38 -6.39
CA VAL A 374 1.34 -17.85 -6.23
C VAL A 374 1.96 -18.55 -7.43
N THR A 375 1.54 -18.19 -8.65
CA THR A 375 2.08 -18.81 -9.87
C THR A 375 3.57 -18.53 -10.05
N THR A 376 4.02 -17.32 -9.72
CA THR A 376 5.44 -16.95 -9.79
C THR A 376 6.27 -17.76 -8.81
N ALA A 377 5.80 -17.91 -7.56
CA ALA A 377 6.46 -18.71 -6.55
C ALA A 377 6.53 -20.20 -6.91
N VAL A 378 5.46 -20.76 -7.47
CA VAL A 378 5.48 -22.16 -7.96
C VAL A 378 6.51 -22.35 -9.07
N GLN A 379 6.60 -21.41 -10.01
CA GLN A 379 7.55 -21.48 -11.12
C GLN A 379 9.01 -21.26 -10.68
N ALA A 380 9.23 -20.54 -9.57
CA ALA A 380 10.55 -20.30 -9.01
C ALA A 380 11.13 -21.52 -8.29
N THR A 381 10.31 -22.55 -8.01
CA THR A 381 10.73 -23.80 -7.33
C THR A 381 11.58 -23.54 -6.08
N PRO A 382 11.06 -22.80 -5.09
CA PRO A 382 11.84 -22.41 -3.92
C PRO A 382 12.26 -23.64 -3.11
N SER A 383 13.51 -23.66 -2.66
CA SER A 383 14.07 -24.74 -1.84
C SER A 383 14.00 -24.46 -0.33
N ASP A 384 13.64 -23.24 0.06
CA ASP A 384 13.54 -22.80 1.46
C ASP A 384 12.46 -21.71 1.64
N PRO A 385 12.06 -21.41 2.90
CA PRO A 385 11.06 -20.39 3.19
C PRO A 385 11.42 -18.96 2.73
N GLU A 386 12.71 -18.61 2.72
CA GLU A 386 13.16 -17.27 2.33
C GLU A 386 13.01 -17.05 0.82
N GLN A 387 13.39 -18.05 0.01
CA GLN A 387 13.16 -18.07 -1.42
C GLN A 387 11.67 -18.01 -1.74
N LEU A 388 10.84 -18.76 -1.00
CA LEU A 388 9.39 -18.71 -1.16
C LEU A 388 8.85 -17.30 -0.88
N ARG A 389 9.25 -16.70 0.25
CA ARG A 389 8.86 -15.34 0.61
C ARG A 389 9.27 -14.32 -0.45
N ALA A 390 10.51 -14.40 -0.92
CA ALA A 390 11.04 -13.52 -1.95
C ALA A 390 10.27 -13.67 -3.27
N ALA A 391 9.96 -14.91 -3.68
CA ALA A 391 9.24 -15.19 -4.92
C ALA A 391 7.76 -14.74 -4.87
N LEU A 392 7.14 -14.78 -3.69
CA LEU A 392 5.77 -14.28 -3.52
C LEU A 392 5.72 -12.74 -3.47
N GLY A 393 6.78 -12.08 -3.00
CA GLY A 393 6.85 -10.62 -2.92
C GLY A 393 5.76 -10.01 -2.01
N LEU A 394 5.48 -10.67 -0.89
CA LEU A 394 4.41 -10.30 0.03
C LEU A 394 4.87 -9.33 1.12
N ARG A 395 3.89 -8.57 1.62
CA ARG A 395 4.03 -7.79 2.85
C ARG A 395 4.20 -8.72 4.05
N GLN A 396 4.81 -8.23 5.12
CA GLN A 396 5.06 -8.97 6.35
C GLN A 396 3.77 -9.53 6.95
N TRP A 397 2.68 -8.75 7.02
CA TRP A 397 1.42 -9.27 7.54
C TRP A 397 0.85 -10.43 6.70
N GLN A 398 0.97 -10.35 5.37
CA GLN A 398 0.53 -11.40 4.45
C GLN A 398 1.38 -12.65 4.61
N TRP A 399 2.70 -12.48 4.69
CA TRP A 399 3.64 -13.58 4.93
C TRP A 399 3.36 -14.25 6.26
N ALA A 400 3.15 -13.50 7.34
CA ALA A 400 2.88 -14.05 8.66
C ALA A 400 1.64 -14.98 8.67
N LEU A 401 0.65 -14.72 7.82
CA LEU A 401 -0.56 -15.55 7.69
C LEU A 401 -0.38 -16.76 6.78
N LEU A 402 0.52 -16.68 5.80
CA LEU A 402 0.68 -17.70 4.75
C LEU A 402 1.91 -18.58 4.92
N ALA A 403 2.90 -18.16 5.70
CA ALA A 403 4.21 -18.79 5.81
C ALA A 403 4.09 -20.27 6.15
N GLN A 404 3.44 -20.60 7.27
CA GLN A 404 3.26 -21.98 7.71
C GLN A 404 2.50 -22.85 6.68
N PRO A 405 1.25 -22.53 6.28
CA PRO A 405 0.50 -23.40 5.38
C PRO A 405 1.18 -23.55 4.01
N PHE A 406 1.87 -22.52 3.52
CA PHE A 406 2.58 -22.63 2.25
C PHE A 406 3.87 -23.45 2.39
N CYS A 407 4.67 -23.26 3.44
CA CYS A 407 5.88 -24.06 3.66
C CYS A 407 5.53 -25.55 3.83
N GLU A 408 4.53 -25.86 4.65
CA GLU A 408 4.02 -27.23 4.85
C GLU A 408 3.55 -27.86 3.53
N ALA A 409 2.83 -27.09 2.72
CA ALA A 409 2.43 -27.54 1.39
C ALA A 409 3.67 -27.90 0.55
N LEU A 410 4.65 -27.02 0.43
CA LEU A 410 5.86 -27.27 -0.37
C LEU A 410 6.81 -28.30 0.26
N GLY A 411 6.53 -28.82 1.46
CA GLY A 411 7.46 -29.70 2.18
C GLY A 411 8.74 -28.97 2.59
N LEU A 412 8.69 -27.64 2.67
CA LEU A 412 9.77 -26.83 3.19
C LEU A 412 9.71 -26.96 4.70
N ALA A 413 10.82 -27.38 5.32
CA ALA A 413 10.95 -27.30 6.76
C ALA A 413 10.67 -25.85 7.15
N PRO A 414 9.69 -25.58 8.03
CA PRO A 414 9.62 -24.28 8.67
C PRO A 414 11.01 -24.00 9.22
N GLN A 415 11.53 -22.78 9.06
CA GLN A 415 12.53 -22.37 10.03
C GLN A 415 11.85 -22.54 11.39
N GLU A 416 12.35 -23.45 12.21
CA GLU A 416 12.07 -23.40 13.62
C GLU A 416 12.45 -21.97 14.03
N GLN A 417 11.45 -21.17 14.42
CA GLN A 417 11.75 -20.20 15.46
C GLN A 417 12.17 -21.06 16.63
N ASP A 418 13.47 -21.02 16.94
CA ASP A 418 14.12 -21.82 17.96
C ASP A 418 13.25 -21.88 19.23
N GLY A 419 12.56 -23.01 19.35
CA GLY A 419 11.75 -23.45 20.47
C GLY A 419 12.23 -24.85 20.80
N GLY A 420 13.54 -24.97 21.05
CA GLY A 420 14.22 -26.23 21.31
C GLY A 420 13.89 -26.79 22.70
N ASP A 421 13.16 -27.90 22.70
CA ASP A 421 13.11 -28.96 23.71
C ASP A 421 12.71 -30.22 22.89
N THR A 422 13.52 -31.25 22.64
CA THR A 422 14.27 -32.10 23.56
C THR A 422 15.10 -33.17 22.80
N HIS A 423 16.29 -33.46 23.35
CA HIS A 423 17.08 -34.71 23.38
C HIS A 423 17.57 -35.42 22.10
N ALA A 424 18.89 -35.37 21.90
CA ALA A 424 19.74 -36.57 21.83
C ALA A 424 21.12 -36.26 22.44
N GLU A 425 21.61 -37.20 23.24
CA GLU A 425 22.80 -37.13 24.09
C GLU A 425 24.13 -37.09 23.32
N GLU A 426 25.18 -36.79 24.11
CA GLU A 426 26.62 -36.99 23.89
C GLU A 426 27.41 -35.89 23.17
N GLY A 427 28.14 -35.10 23.98
CA GLY A 427 29.49 -34.66 23.62
C GLY A 427 29.81 -33.17 23.72
N SER A 428 30.22 -32.75 24.92
CA SER A 428 31.12 -31.63 25.24
C SER A 428 30.53 -30.22 25.48
N ALA A 429 30.73 -29.77 26.73
CA ALA A 429 30.31 -28.54 27.37
C ALA A 429 30.88 -27.24 26.75
N ALA A 430 30.01 -26.24 26.57
CA ALA A 430 29.97 -25.00 27.38
C ALA A 430 29.12 -23.89 26.71
N THR A 431 27.86 -23.66 27.15
CA THR A 431 27.08 -22.44 26.84
C THR A 431 26.03 -22.13 27.92
N MET A 432 26.15 -20.95 28.55
CA MET A 432 25.19 -20.23 29.42
C MET A 432 25.51 -18.73 29.19
N ALA A 433 24.64 -17.73 29.05
CA ALA A 433 23.19 -17.55 29.04
C ALA A 433 22.88 -16.25 28.25
N ASP A 434 21.67 -16.08 27.70
CA ASP A 434 21.28 -14.93 26.86
C ASP A 434 21.01 -13.61 27.61
N THR A 435 21.11 -13.59 28.95
CA THR A 435 20.84 -12.42 29.80
C THR A 435 22.08 -11.95 30.58
N LEU A 436 22.18 -10.65 30.80
CA LEU A 436 23.32 -10.02 31.48
C LEU A 436 23.23 -10.19 33.00
N SER A 437 24.37 -10.49 33.63
CA SER A 437 24.50 -10.49 35.09
C SER A 437 24.37 -9.07 35.66
N THR A 438 24.15 -8.98 36.97
CA THR A 438 24.09 -7.69 37.67
C THR A 438 25.35 -6.87 37.43
N GLU A 439 26.54 -7.48 37.51
CA GLU A 439 27.81 -6.79 37.28
C GLU A 439 27.93 -6.28 35.84
N GLN A 440 27.49 -7.06 34.85
CA GLN A 440 27.50 -6.66 33.43
C GLN A 440 26.55 -5.49 33.17
N VAL A 441 25.33 -5.53 33.72
CA VAL A 441 24.38 -4.42 33.61
C VAL A 441 24.94 -3.16 34.26
N GLN A 442 25.51 -3.25 35.47
CA GLN A 442 26.12 -2.10 36.14
C GLN A 442 27.30 -1.52 35.35
N SER A 443 28.12 -2.36 34.71
CA SER A 443 29.21 -1.91 33.85
C SER A 443 28.71 -1.09 32.66
N HIS A 444 27.61 -1.49 32.03
CA HIS A 444 27.01 -0.72 30.93
C HIS A 444 26.32 0.55 31.40
N LEU A 445 25.66 0.52 32.56
CA LEU A 445 25.00 1.71 33.13
C LEU A 445 26.01 2.80 33.53
N ALA A 446 27.24 2.44 33.89
CA ALA A 446 28.31 3.40 34.13
C ALA A 446 28.63 4.29 32.89
N GLU A 447 28.34 3.80 31.69
CA GLU A 447 28.49 4.54 30.42
C GLU A 447 27.22 5.29 29.97
N LEU A 448 26.11 5.17 30.73
CA LEU A 448 24.79 5.69 30.35
C LEU A 448 24.22 6.60 31.46
N PRO A 449 24.60 7.90 31.48
CA PRO A 449 24.20 8.82 32.54
C PRO A 449 22.69 8.89 32.72
N GLY A 450 22.22 8.76 33.97
CA GLY A 450 20.80 8.84 34.32
C GLY A 450 19.98 7.58 34.04
N TRP A 451 20.57 6.54 33.42
CA TRP A 451 19.97 5.21 33.40
C TRP A 451 20.26 4.48 34.72
N SER A 452 19.29 3.72 35.20
CA SER A 452 19.40 2.93 36.44
C SER A 452 18.64 1.62 36.29
N GLY A 453 18.96 0.62 37.13
CA GLY A 453 18.27 -0.67 37.11
C GLY A 453 19.21 -1.85 37.32
N GLY A 454 18.75 -3.04 36.96
CA GLY A 454 19.45 -4.32 37.13
C GLY A 454 19.04 -5.34 36.06
N PRO A 455 19.39 -6.63 36.21
CA PRO A 455 19.04 -7.69 35.25
C PRO A 455 17.54 -7.81 34.94
N GLU A 456 16.68 -7.33 35.84
CA GLU A 456 15.23 -7.28 35.68
C GLU A 456 14.73 -6.14 34.80
N GLY A 457 15.56 -5.17 34.44
CA GLY A 457 15.24 -4.06 33.54
C GLY A 457 16.00 -2.78 33.86
N ILE A 458 16.26 -1.98 32.83
CA ILE A 458 16.90 -0.66 32.95
C ILE A 458 15.90 0.45 32.61
N THR A 459 15.97 1.57 33.34
CA THR A 459 14.98 2.64 33.28
C THR A 459 15.63 4.02 33.28
N LYS A 460 15.06 4.96 32.53
CA LYS A 460 15.39 6.41 32.59
C LYS A 460 14.14 7.26 32.29
N SER A 461 14.06 8.43 32.92
CA SER A 461 13.05 9.46 32.63
C SER A 461 13.68 10.67 31.93
N PHE A 462 13.00 11.19 30.91
CA PHE A 462 13.40 12.31 30.06
C PHE A 462 12.39 13.46 30.21
N ASP A 463 12.87 14.70 30.41
CA ASP A 463 12.03 15.90 30.35
C ASP A 463 12.09 16.48 28.93
N CYS A 464 10.97 16.44 28.22
CA CYS A 464 10.86 16.81 26.81
C CYS A 464 10.31 18.23 26.63
N GLY A 465 10.28 19.04 27.70
CA GLY A 465 9.82 20.43 27.69
C GLY A 465 8.31 20.58 27.77
N ASP A 466 7.58 20.02 26.79
CA ASP A 466 6.11 20.02 26.73
C ASP A 466 5.55 18.69 26.19
N PHE A 467 4.23 18.60 26.05
CA PHE A 467 3.58 17.38 25.56
C PHE A 467 3.90 17.06 24.09
N ILE A 468 4.14 18.07 23.25
CA ILE A 468 4.49 17.86 21.84
C ILE A 468 5.91 17.32 21.74
N GLY A 469 6.85 17.86 22.52
CA GLY A 469 8.19 17.33 22.67
C GLY A 469 8.18 15.89 23.16
N ALA A 470 7.33 15.55 24.13
CA ALA A 470 7.17 14.17 24.62
C ALA A 470 6.71 13.22 23.51
N MET A 471 5.70 13.59 22.72
CA MET A 471 5.23 12.77 21.59
C MET A 471 6.29 12.64 20.48
N GLY A 472 7.01 13.72 20.17
CA GLY A 472 8.11 13.71 19.21
C GLY A 472 9.26 12.79 19.64
N PHE A 473 9.63 12.84 20.92
CA PHE A 473 10.64 11.95 21.49
C PHE A 473 10.18 10.48 21.47
N CYS A 474 8.93 10.19 21.85
CA CYS A 474 8.35 8.85 21.74
C CYS A 474 8.38 8.30 20.31
N HIS A 475 8.13 9.14 19.31
CA HIS A 475 8.24 8.73 17.90
C HIS A 475 9.69 8.34 17.54
N GLN A 476 10.69 9.11 17.97
CA GLN A 476 12.09 8.77 17.74
C GLN A 476 12.51 7.46 18.44
N VAL A 477 12.03 7.25 19.67
CA VAL A 477 12.24 5.99 20.40
C VAL A 477 11.62 4.81 19.64
N ALA A 478 10.39 4.97 19.15
CA ALA A 478 9.69 3.93 18.37
C ALA A 478 10.46 3.54 17.10
N LEU A 479 11.03 4.51 16.38
CA LEU A 479 11.84 4.23 15.18
C LEU A 479 13.10 3.42 15.49
N GLU A 480 13.77 3.66 16.62
CA GLU A 480 14.97 2.92 16.99
C GLU A 480 14.66 1.54 17.57
N ALA A 481 13.59 1.44 18.35
CA ALA A 481 13.06 0.18 18.85
C ALA A 481 12.69 -0.76 17.70
N GLU A 482 11.99 -0.24 16.67
CA GLU A 482 11.57 -1.03 15.51
C GLU A 482 12.75 -1.51 14.66
N LYS A 483 13.77 -0.65 14.43
CA LYS A 483 15.01 -1.05 13.73
C LYS A 483 15.75 -2.18 14.42
N LEU A 484 15.70 -2.21 15.75
CA LEU A 484 16.33 -3.26 16.55
C LEU A 484 15.42 -4.46 16.79
N PHE A 485 14.15 -4.37 16.39
CA PHE A 485 13.11 -5.33 16.75
C PHE A 485 13.10 -5.61 18.27
N HIS A 486 13.26 -4.55 19.05
CA HIS A 486 13.39 -4.59 20.50
C HIS A 486 12.68 -3.39 21.12
N HIS A 487 11.59 -3.62 21.84
CA HIS A 487 10.64 -2.56 22.23
C HIS A 487 10.70 -2.28 23.73
N PRO A 488 10.76 -0.99 24.14
CA PRO A 488 10.70 -0.60 25.54
C PRO A 488 9.24 -0.42 26.00
N ASP A 489 9.02 -0.51 27.31
CA ASP A 489 7.82 0.05 27.93
C ASP A 489 7.97 1.58 27.99
N ILE A 490 6.94 2.30 27.52
CA ILE A 490 6.92 3.78 27.47
C ILE A 490 5.78 4.32 28.32
N GLU A 491 6.11 5.14 29.31
CA GLU A 491 5.16 5.91 30.11
C GLU A 491 5.28 7.40 29.79
N ILE A 492 4.16 8.06 29.47
CA ILE A 492 4.11 9.49 29.16
C ILE A 492 3.31 10.22 30.24
N ASN A 493 3.94 11.20 30.89
CA ASN A 493 3.31 12.08 31.87
C ASN A 493 3.55 13.54 31.49
N TYR A 494 2.62 14.09 30.69
CA TYR A 494 2.70 15.41 30.08
C TYR A 494 4.04 15.61 29.33
N LYS A 495 4.98 16.36 29.91
CA LYS A 495 6.30 16.62 29.32
C LYS A 495 7.37 15.56 29.64
N ARG A 496 7.05 14.58 30.50
CA ARG A 496 8.02 13.57 30.94
C ARG A 496 7.75 12.23 30.26
N VAL A 497 8.79 11.63 29.71
CA VAL A 497 8.74 10.27 29.14
C VAL A 497 9.65 9.36 29.96
N THR A 498 9.11 8.28 30.51
CA THR A 498 9.90 7.26 31.22
C THR A 498 9.96 6.01 30.35
N LEU A 499 11.17 5.52 30.12
CA LEU A 499 11.40 4.28 29.39
C LEU A 499 11.88 3.21 30.35
N ARG A 500 11.32 2.01 30.24
CA ARG A 500 11.84 0.80 30.87
C ARG A 500 12.15 -0.23 29.78
N ILE A 501 13.37 -0.76 29.76
CA ILE A 501 13.86 -1.69 28.75
C ILE A 501 14.19 -3.02 29.41
N VAL A 502 13.56 -4.08 28.92
CA VAL A 502 13.80 -5.47 29.31
C VAL A 502 13.42 -6.37 28.13
N SER A 503 14.13 -7.49 27.94
CA SER A 503 13.69 -8.49 26.97
C SER A 503 12.57 -9.33 27.59
N HIS A 504 11.33 -9.09 27.18
CA HIS A 504 10.18 -9.89 27.63
C HIS A 504 10.32 -11.37 27.24
N ALA A 505 10.97 -11.66 26.11
CA ALA A 505 11.21 -13.03 25.65
C ALA A 505 12.25 -13.77 26.49
N LYS A 506 13.26 -13.06 26.99
CA LYS A 506 14.35 -13.66 27.80
C LYS A 506 14.18 -13.42 29.31
N GLY A 507 13.18 -12.66 29.72
CA GLY A 507 12.87 -12.38 31.12
C GLY A 507 13.91 -11.50 31.84
N GLY A 508 14.74 -10.77 31.10
CA GLY A 508 15.82 -9.95 31.67
C GLY A 508 16.52 -9.05 30.66
N VAL A 509 17.48 -8.27 31.13
CA VAL A 509 18.29 -7.35 30.31
C VAL A 509 19.28 -8.14 29.47
N THR A 510 19.33 -7.84 28.18
CA THR A 510 20.27 -8.42 27.21
C THR A 510 21.14 -7.32 26.59
N GLU A 511 22.13 -7.69 25.78
CA GLU A 511 22.93 -6.71 25.01
C GLU A 511 22.07 -5.81 24.10
N GLN A 512 20.96 -6.34 23.57
CA GLN A 512 20.03 -5.55 22.77
C GLN A 512 19.29 -4.49 23.60
N CYS A 513 19.00 -4.77 24.87
CA CYS A 513 18.44 -3.78 25.78
C CYS A 513 19.40 -2.60 25.97
N VAL A 514 20.69 -2.90 26.16
CA VAL A 514 21.75 -1.89 26.32
C VAL A 514 21.95 -1.09 25.04
N GLU A 515 21.96 -1.73 23.87
CA GLU A 515 22.12 -1.03 22.59
C GLU A 515 20.93 -0.10 22.29
N LEU A 516 19.70 -0.52 22.64
CA LEU A 516 18.54 0.36 22.54
C LEU A 516 18.68 1.57 23.47
N ALA A 517 19.09 1.37 24.72
CA ALA A 517 19.34 2.47 25.67
C ALA A 517 20.39 3.45 25.11
N LYS A 518 21.49 2.95 24.54
CA LYS A 518 22.54 3.77 23.88
C LYS A 518 22.00 4.57 22.69
N LYS A 519 21.13 3.98 21.86
CA LYS A 519 20.50 4.66 20.71
C LYS A 519 19.50 5.73 21.11
N VAL A 520 18.74 5.48 22.17
CA VAL A 520 17.82 6.47 22.74
C VAL A 520 18.59 7.62 23.38
N GLU A 521 19.67 7.32 24.12
CA GLU A 521 20.47 8.34 24.79
C GLU A 521 21.03 9.38 23.80
N ARG A 522 21.48 8.94 22.61
CA ARG A 522 21.95 9.81 21.53
C ARG A 522 20.87 10.74 20.95
N ARG A 523 19.60 10.50 21.29
CA ARG A 523 18.43 11.26 20.84
C ARG A 523 17.71 11.93 22.00
N SER A 524 18.33 11.96 23.18
CA SER A 524 17.76 12.63 24.35
C SER A 524 17.44 14.09 24.01
N PRO A 525 16.25 14.58 24.39
CA PRO A 525 15.78 15.93 24.06
C PRO A 525 16.54 17.04 24.78
#